data_AF-A0A2G6PY19-F1
#
_entry.id   AF-A0A2G6PY19-F1
#
_cell.length_a   1.000
_cell.length_b   1.000
_cell.length_c   1.000
_cell.angle_alpha   90.00
_cell.angle_beta   90.00
_cell.angle_gamma   90.00
#
_symmetry.space_group_name_H-M   'P 1'
#
loop_
_entity.id
_entity.type
_entity.pdbx_description
1 polymer ?
#
loop_
_entity_poly.entity_id
_entity_poly.type
_entity_poly.pdbx_seq_one_letter_code
_entity_poly.pdbx_strand_id
1 'polypeptide(L)'
;MNNDFGQIIEPTLIQHGFTQIKLESCIHEEQLWKKGRLWFGLSCDLRDQYLEVNLGHLYWFRDVIPRVIILGDYSSYVSFDPYEMFKSEGLAKTLKAINSSFDKSLEKYKLHYSEILRSKIEPKKSKYAKEFLLALGEEVKDQELEYIMQKEQG
;
A
#
# COMPACT_ATOMS: atom_id res chain seq x y z
N MET A 1 5.54 -12.85 11.73
CA MET A 1 4.93 -11.64 12.31
C MET A 1 3.41 -11.85 12.34
N ASN A 2 2.89 -12.79 13.14
CA ASN A 2 1.65 -13.49 12.74
C ASN A 2 0.42 -13.26 13.62
N ASN A 3 0.24 -12.11 14.28
CA ASN A 3 -1.07 -11.86 14.91
C ASN A 3 -1.50 -10.40 15.01
N ASP A 4 -0.58 -9.45 15.20
CA ASP A 4 -1.01 -8.07 15.52
C ASP A 4 -1.71 -7.36 14.35
N PHE A 5 -1.28 -7.57 13.10
CA PHE A 5 -1.98 -7.00 11.94
C PHE A 5 -3.40 -7.57 11.78
N GLY A 6 -3.51 -8.90 11.79
CA GLY A 6 -4.78 -9.60 11.64
C GLY A 6 -5.76 -9.31 12.78
N GLN A 7 -5.25 -8.91 13.96
CA GLN A 7 -6.07 -8.54 15.10
C GLN A 7 -6.44 -7.05 15.14
N ILE A 8 -5.58 -6.16 14.63
CA ILE A 8 -5.76 -4.70 14.79
C ILE A 8 -6.34 -4.04 13.54
N ILE A 9 -5.84 -4.37 12.34
CA ILE A 9 -6.16 -3.65 11.10
C ILE A 9 -7.16 -4.43 10.24
N GLU A 10 -6.96 -5.74 10.11
CA GLU A 10 -7.78 -6.59 9.25
C GLU A 10 -9.29 -6.48 9.55
N PRO A 11 -9.77 -6.46 10.82
CA PRO A 11 -11.20 -6.33 11.09
C PRO A 11 -11.80 -5.03 10.54
N THR A 12 -11.05 -3.93 10.63
CA THR A 12 -11.45 -2.61 10.10
C THR A 12 -11.52 -2.65 8.57
N LEU A 13 -10.51 -3.23 7.91
CA LEU A 13 -10.51 -3.38 6.45
C LEU A 13 -11.73 -4.19 5.98
N ILE A 14 -12.01 -5.32 6.64
CA ILE A 14 -13.18 -6.16 6.35
C ILE A 14 -14.49 -5.39 6.59
N GLN A 15 -14.62 -4.67 7.71
CA GLN A 15 -15.79 -3.86 8.02
C GLN A 15 -16.05 -2.79 6.94
N HIS A 16 -15.00 -2.23 6.36
CA HIS A 16 -15.10 -1.29 5.25
C HIS A 16 -15.28 -1.96 3.89
N GLY A 17 -15.35 -3.29 3.80
CA GLY A 17 -15.58 -4.04 2.56
C GLY A 17 -14.34 -4.18 1.68
N PHE A 18 -13.14 -4.13 2.27
CA PHE A 18 -11.94 -4.54 1.57
C PHE A 18 -11.81 -6.08 1.59
N THR A 19 -11.28 -6.63 0.50
CA THR A 19 -10.93 -8.05 0.38
C THR A 19 -9.43 -8.20 0.18
N GLN A 20 -8.82 -9.17 0.85
CA GLN A 20 -7.40 -9.45 0.69
C GLN A 20 -7.13 -10.04 -0.70
N ILE A 21 -6.07 -9.58 -1.35
CA ILE A 21 -5.60 -10.05 -2.66
C ILE A 21 -4.17 -10.57 -2.50
N LYS A 22 -3.86 -11.68 -3.17
CA LYS A 22 -2.51 -12.24 -3.26
C LYS A 22 -2.11 -12.26 -4.74
N LEU A 23 -0.87 -11.84 -5.02
CA LEU A 23 -0.30 -11.81 -6.37
C LEU A 23 1.01 -12.60 -6.35
N GLU A 24 1.06 -13.80 -6.94
CA GLU A 24 2.23 -14.66 -6.80
C GLU A 24 3.35 -14.34 -7.80
N SER A 25 3.00 -13.85 -8.99
CA SER A 25 3.94 -13.56 -10.08
C SER A 25 4.44 -12.11 -10.13
N CYS A 26 4.06 -11.29 -9.15
CA CYS A 26 4.30 -9.85 -9.11
C CYS A 26 4.86 -9.43 -7.74
N ILE A 27 5.84 -8.52 -7.73
CA ILE A 27 6.31 -7.92 -6.47
C ILE A 27 5.19 -7.03 -5.91
N HIS A 28 4.69 -7.37 -4.71
CA HIS A 28 3.57 -6.70 -4.05
C HIS A 28 3.86 -6.42 -2.57
N GLU A 29 2.97 -5.63 -1.96
CA GLU A 29 2.93 -5.36 -0.52
C GLU A 29 2.66 -6.66 0.25
N GLU A 30 3.29 -6.86 1.42
CA GLU A 30 3.07 -8.07 2.24
C GLU A 30 1.60 -8.31 2.59
N GLN A 31 0.83 -7.23 2.70
CA GLN A 31 -0.61 -7.23 2.87
C GLN A 31 -1.24 -6.32 1.83
N LEU A 32 -1.94 -6.91 0.86
CA LEU A 32 -2.63 -6.18 -0.20
C LEU A 32 -4.14 -6.40 -0.11
N TRP A 33 -4.89 -5.31 -0.09
CA TRP A 33 -6.34 -5.31 0.13
C TRP A 33 -7.04 -4.38 -0.86
N LYS A 34 -8.21 -4.78 -1.36
CA LYS A 34 -8.93 -4.06 -2.41
C LYS A 34 -10.38 -3.78 -2.05
N LYS A 35 -10.87 -2.58 -2.37
CA LYS A 35 -12.28 -2.19 -2.36
C LYS A 35 -12.60 -1.32 -3.59
N GLY A 36 -13.24 -1.90 -4.59
CA GLY A 36 -13.46 -1.22 -5.87
C GLY A 36 -12.12 -0.80 -6.47
N ARG A 37 -11.94 0.51 -6.75
CA ARG A 37 -10.66 1.08 -7.24
C ARG A 37 -9.67 1.45 -6.13
N LEU A 38 -10.09 1.40 -4.86
CA LEU A 38 -9.21 1.71 -3.73
C LEU A 38 -8.44 0.46 -3.30
N TRP A 39 -7.17 0.68 -3.02
CA TRP A 39 -6.21 -0.32 -2.58
C TRP A 39 -5.57 0.13 -1.29
N PHE A 40 -5.41 -0.81 -0.37
CA PHE A 40 -4.65 -0.68 0.85
C PHE A 40 -3.48 -1.65 0.79
N GLY A 41 -2.28 -1.14 1.05
CA GLY A 41 -1.04 -1.88 1.07
C GLY A 41 -0.32 -1.67 2.39
N LEU A 42 0.27 -2.74 2.90
CA LEU A 42 1.22 -2.67 4.00
C LEU A 42 2.40 -3.60 3.72
N SER A 43 3.61 -3.06 3.87
CA SER A 43 4.87 -3.80 3.72
C SER A 43 5.83 -3.41 4.83
N CYS A 44 6.48 -4.41 5.41
CA CYS A 44 7.48 -4.26 6.45
C CYS A 44 8.77 -4.96 6.01
N ASP A 45 9.87 -4.23 5.80
CA ASP A 45 11.20 -4.85 5.70
C ASP A 45 11.93 -4.68 7.04
N LEU A 46 12.19 -5.81 7.69
CA LEU A 46 12.90 -5.87 8.97
C LEU A 46 14.36 -5.40 8.86
N ARG A 47 15.01 -5.61 7.70
CA ARG A 47 16.41 -5.26 7.45
C ARG A 47 16.54 -3.76 7.18
N ASP A 48 15.62 -3.22 6.39
CA ASP A 48 15.58 -1.81 6.03
C ASP A 48 14.78 -0.96 7.04
N GLN A 49 14.25 -1.62 8.09
CA GLN A 49 13.65 -1.01 9.28
C GLN A 49 12.52 -0.02 8.97
N TYR A 50 11.69 -0.35 7.97
CA TYR A 50 10.60 0.50 7.54
C TYR A 50 9.26 -0.23 7.58
N LEU A 51 8.20 0.51 7.91
CA LEU A 51 6.82 0.12 7.70
C LEU A 51 6.19 1.09 6.71
N GLU A 52 5.89 0.58 5.52
CA GLU A 52 5.19 1.31 4.50
C GLU A 52 3.70 0.98 4.56
N VAL A 53 2.86 2.02 4.56
CA VAL A 53 1.40 1.87 4.52
C VAL A 53 0.84 2.81 3.49
N ASN A 54 0.21 2.21 2.48
CA ASN A 54 -0.32 2.91 1.33
C ASN A 54 -1.84 2.73 1.27
N LEU A 55 -2.56 3.80 0.94
CA LEU A 55 -3.95 3.76 0.51
C LEU A 55 -3.97 4.46 -0.86
N GLY A 56 -4.79 4.05 -1.83
CA GLY A 56 -4.81 4.73 -3.13
C GLY A 56 -5.25 3.84 -4.27
N HIS A 57 -4.77 4.13 -5.48
CA HIS A 57 -5.03 3.28 -6.66
C HIS A 57 -3.76 2.50 -7.02
N LEU A 58 -3.95 1.34 -7.65
CA LEU A 58 -2.87 0.46 -8.05
C LEU A 58 -2.40 0.79 -9.46
N TYR A 59 -1.09 0.88 -9.66
CA TYR A 59 -0.48 1.17 -10.95
C TYR A 59 0.55 0.12 -11.31
N TRP A 60 0.68 -0.15 -12.60
CA TRP A 60 1.81 -0.90 -13.13
C TRP A 60 3.10 -0.10 -12.93
N PHE A 61 4.16 -0.79 -12.56
CA PHE A 61 5.49 -0.21 -12.47
C PHE A 61 6.43 -1.00 -13.38
N ARG A 62 7.03 -0.30 -14.34
CA ARG A 62 7.94 -0.88 -15.32
C ARG A 62 9.30 -1.09 -14.66
N ASP A 63 9.59 -2.34 -14.35
CA ASP A 63 10.86 -2.79 -13.80
C ASP A 63 11.30 -4.09 -14.51
N VAL A 64 12.44 -4.66 -14.10
CA VAL A 64 12.96 -5.93 -14.63
C VAL A 64 11.97 -7.09 -14.43
N ILE A 65 11.11 -6.98 -13.41
CA ILE A 65 10.06 -7.94 -13.06
C ILE A 65 8.72 -7.18 -12.99
N PRO A 66 7.58 -7.76 -13.40
CA PRO A 66 6.27 -7.16 -13.17
C PRO A 66 6.10 -6.74 -11.71
N ARG A 67 5.79 -5.46 -11.52
CA ARG A 67 5.57 -4.88 -10.20
C ARG A 67 4.35 -3.98 -10.23
N VAL A 68 3.64 -3.97 -9.12
CA VAL A 68 2.58 -2.99 -8.87
C VAL A 68 3.00 -2.05 -7.75
N ILE A 69 2.48 -0.83 -7.80
CA ILE A 69 2.64 0.16 -6.74
C ILE A 69 1.29 0.81 -6.44
N ILE A 70 1.02 1.06 -5.16
CA ILE A 70 -0.14 1.85 -4.77
C ILE A 70 0.28 3.32 -4.76
N LEU A 71 -0.33 4.12 -5.64
CA LEU A 71 -0.17 5.57 -5.58
C LEU A 71 -1.23 6.18 -4.69
N GLY A 72 -0.76 6.64 -3.54
CA GLY A 72 -1.49 7.59 -2.70
C GLY A 72 -0.64 8.10 -1.55
N ASP A 73 -1.32 8.59 -0.53
CA ASP A 73 -0.79 9.21 0.68
C ASP A 73 -1.62 8.84 1.93
N TYR A 74 -1.19 7.79 2.64
CA TYR A 74 -1.82 7.41 3.91
C TYR A 74 -0.90 7.69 5.09
N SER A 75 0.23 6.98 5.14
CA SER A 75 1.24 7.20 6.17
C SER A 75 2.53 6.46 5.81
N SER A 76 3.62 7.19 5.60
CA SER A 76 4.95 6.60 5.59
C SER A 76 5.52 6.67 7.00
N TYR A 77 5.51 5.54 7.72
CA TYR A 77 6.19 5.45 9.01
C TYR A 77 7.64 5.10 8.77
N VAL A 78 8.40 6.12 8.38
CA VAL A 78 9.85 6.07 8.44
C VAL A 78 10.24 6.98 9.60
N SER A 79 10.49 6.43 10.78
CA SER A 79 11.50 6.93 11.74
C SER A 79 11.27 6.55 13.20
N PHE A 80 12.41 6.62 13.91
CA PHE A 80 12.64 6.70 15.36
C PHE A 80 12.85 5.35 16.06
N ASP A 81 14.13 5.03 16.18
CA ASP A 81 14.70 3.90 16.89
C ASP A 81 14.18 2.50 16.47
N PRO A 82 14.93 1.77 15.62
CA PRO A 82 14.61 0.41 15.21
C PRO A 82 14.67 -0.61 16.36
N TYR A 83 14.96 -0.21 17.60
CA TYR A 83 14.77 -1.07 18.76
C TYR A 83 13.38 -0.92 19.40
N GLU A 84 12.71 0.21 19.25
CA GLU A 84 11.40 0.47 19.87
C GLU A 84 10.24 0.00 19.00
N MET A 85 10.31 0.15 17.67
CA MET A 85 9.26 -0.35 16.76
C MET A 85 9.11 -1.88 16.82
N PHE A 86 10.18 -2.59 17.18
CA PHE A 86 10.25 -4.05 17.19
C PHE A 86 10.11 -4.66 18.59
N LYS A 87 9.90 -3.84 19.63
CA LYS A 87 9.13 -4.30 20.78
C LYS A 87 7.68 -4.48 20.30
N SER A 88 7.02 -5.56 20.69
CA SER A 88 5.61 -5.83 20.31
C SER A 88 4.70 -4.62 20.53
N GLU A 89 4.99 -3.83 21.57
CA GLU A 89 4.28 -2.60 21.90
C GLU A 89 4.43 -1.49 20.84
N GLY A 90 5.58 -1.36 20.19
CA GLY A 90 5.87 -0.33 19.19
C GLY A 90 5.08 -0.55 17.90
N LEU A 91 5.19 -1.74 17.31
CA LEU A 91 4.41 -2.11 16.12
C LEU A 91 2.90 -2.05 16.40
N ALA A 92 2.44 -2.61 17.53
CA ALA A 92 1.03 -2.57 17.90
C ALA A 92 0.53 -1.13 18.10
N LYS A 93 1.35 -0.21 18.65
CA LYS A 93 1.01 1.21 18.79
C LYS A 93 0.88 1.89 17.42
N THR A 94 1.80 1.62 16.49
CA THR A 94 1.73 2.13 15.12
C THR A 94 0.49 1.61 14.40
N LEU A 95 0.22 0.29 14.48
CA LEU A 95 -0.99 -0.31 13.93
C LEU A 95 -2.27 0.28 14.55
N LYS A 96 -2.30 0.55 15.86
CA LYS A 96 -3.43 1.24 16.51
C LYS A 96 -3.59 2.68 16.00
N ALA A 97 -2.50 3.41 15.80
CA ALA A 97 -2.55 4.77 15.25
C ALA A 97 -3.11 4.75 13.83
N ILE A 98 -2.62 3.85 12.97
CA ILE A 98 -3.16 3.59 11.65
C ILE A 98 -4.67 3.32 11.76
N ASN A 99 -5.07 2.34 12.56
CA ASN A 99 -6.47 1.96 12.73
C ASN A 99 -7.36 3.14 13.13
N SER A 100 -6.92 3.92 14.11
CA SER A 100 -7.67 5.07 14.63
C SER A 100 -7.83 6.22 13.62
N SER A 101 -6.98 6.27 12.60
CA SER A 101 -6.99 7.31 11.56
C SER A 101 -7.56 6.83 10.22
N PHE A 102 -7.93 5.55 10.14
CA PHE A 102 -8.34 4.90 8.89
C PHE A 102 -9.58 5.53 8.29
N ASP A 103 -10.64 5.72 9.08
CA ASP A 103 -11.90 6.34 8.63
C ASP A 103 -11.68 7.72 8.01
N LYS A 104 -10.96 8.58 8.73
CA LYS A 104 -10.63 9.94 8.28
C LYS A 104 -9.85 9.91 6.97
N SER A 105 -8.94 8.96 6.84
CA SER A 105 -8.14 8.83 5.63
C SER A 105 -8.95 8.27 4.47
N LEU A 106 -9.81 7.29 4.70
CA LEU A 106 -10.74 6.78 3.70
C LEU A 106 -11.66 7.88 3.17
N GLU A 107 -12.15 8.76 4.05
CA GLU A 107 -12.94 9.93 3.67
C GLU A 107 -12.13 10.94 2.84
N LYS A 108 -10.90 11.27 3.26
CA LYS A 108 -9.98 12.13 2.50
C LYS A 108 -9.77 11.62 1.08
N TYR A 109 -9.61 10.30 0.91
CA TYR A 109 -9.40 9.71 -0.42
C TYR A 109 -10.63 9.76 -1.29
N LYS A 110 -11.82 9.51 -0.74
CA LYS A 110 -13.07 9.64 -1.49
C LYS A 110 -13.26 11.04 -2.06
N LEU A 111 -12.82 12.07 -1.34
CA LEU A 111 -13.06 13.47 -1.70
C LEU A 111 -11.90 14.09 -2.51
N HIS A 112 -10.66 13.71 -2.23
CA HIS A 112 -9.47 14.44 -2.70
C HIS A 112 -8.44 13.58 -3.42
N TYR A 113 -8.79 12.37 -3.89
CA TYR A 113 -7.81 11.49 -4.54
C TYR A 113 -7.09 12.14 -5.73
N SER A 114 -7.79 12.91 -6.56
CA SER A 114 -7.19 13.60 -7.71
C SER A 114 -6.06 14.55 -7.30
N GLU A 115 -6.22 15.24 -6.16
CA GLU A 115 -5.19 16.14 -5.62
C GLU A 115 -4.00 15.35 -5.05
N ILE A 116 -4.28 14.25 -4.35
CA ILE A 116 -3.27 13.33 -3.82
C ILE A 116 -2.43 12.77 -4.98
N LEU A 117 -3.09 12.22 -6.00
CA LEU A 117 -2.43 11.67 -7.19
C LEU A 117 -1.57 12.74 -7.86
N ARG A 118 -2.13 13.93 -8.09
CA ARG A 118 -1.41 15.07 -8.66
C ARG A 118 -0.13 15.38 -7.90
N SER A 119 -0.17 15.42 -6.57
CA SER A 119 1.03 15.66 -5.74
C SER A 119 2.12 14.58 -5.86
N LYS A 120 1.74 13.36 -6.24
CA LYS A 120 2.66 12.23 -6.42
C LYS A 120 3.26 12.23 -7.83
N ILE A 121 2.51 12.67 -8.84
CA ILE A 121 2.94 12.67 -10.24
C ILE A 121 3.51 14.01 -10.74
N GLU A 122 3.36 15.08 -9.96
CA GLU A 122 3.89 16.39 -10.34
C GLU A 122 5.43 16.36 -10.43
N PRO A 123 6.02 16.99 -11.46
CA PRO A 123 7.46 16.94 -11.70
C PRO A 123 8.25 17.52 -10.52
N LYS A 124 8.86 16.65 -9.71
CA LYS A 124 9.80 17.08 -8.67
C LYS A 124 11.15 17.35 -9.32
N LYS A 125 11.91 18.31 -8.76
CA LYS A 125 13.27 18.65 -9.26
C LYS A 125 14.27 17.49 -9.13
N SER A 126 13.96 16.50 -8.29
CA SER A 126 14.78 15.32 -8.03
C SER A 126 14.94 14.42 -9.26
N LYS A 127 16.16 13.94 -9.52
CA LYS A 127 16.48 12.93 -10.55
C LYS A 127 15.66 11.66 -10.34
N TYR A 128 15.62 11.14 -9.12
CA TYR A 128 14.89 9.92 -8.77
C TYR A 128 13.38 10.04 -8.99
N ALA A 129 12.81 11.21 -8.72
CA ALA A 129 11.39 11.43 -8.99
C ALA A 129 11.07 11.37 -10.48
N LYS A 130 11.97 11.86 -11.34
CA LYS A 130 11.78 11.76 -12.81
C LYS A 130 11.90 10.31 -13.29
N GLU A 131 12.89 9.57 -12.80
CA GLU A 131 13.06 8.15 -13.12
C GLU A 131 11.85 7.33 -12.69
N PHE A 132 11.33 7.58 -11.48
CA PHE A 132 10.09 6.98 -11.00
C PHE A 132 8.91 7.24 -11.94
N LEU A 133 8.70 8.49 -12.36
CA LEU A 133 7.59 8.83 -13.26
C LEU A 133 7.73 8.23 -14.66
N LEU A 134 8.96 8.01 -15.14
CA LEU A 134 9.21 7.30 -16.40
C LEU A 134 8.90 5.80 -16.31
N ALA A 135 9.09 5.22 -15.12
CA ALA A 135 8.77 3.82 -14.84
C ALA A 135 7.29 3.59 -14.50
N LEU A 136 6.58 4.63 -14.05
CA LEU A 136 5.17 4.55 -13.74
C LEU A 136 4.32 4.27 -14.98
N GLY A 137 3.57 3.16 -14.96
CA GLY A 137 2.67 2.74 -16.01
C GLY A 137 1.22 3.20 -15.80
N GLU A 138 0.29 2.55 -16.49
CA GLU A 138 -1.14 2.81 -16.35
C GLU A 138 -1.69 2.25 -15.02
N GLU A 139 -2.84 2.78 -14.61
CA GLU A 139 -3.61 2.21 -13.49
C GLU A 139 -4.06 0.79 -13.86
N VAL A 140 -3.91 -0.15 -12.92
CA VAL A 140 -4.27 -1.56 -13.11
C VAL A 140 -5.78 -1.68 -13.27
N LYS A 141 -6.21 -2.31 -14.36
CA LYS A 141 -7.63 -2.60 -14.61
C LYS A 141 -8.03 -3.94 -13.96
N ASP A 142 -9.30 -4.06 -13.59
CA ASP A 142 -9.81 -5.29 -12.96
C ASP A 142 -9.56 -6.55 -13.80
N GLN A 143 -9.71 -6.46 -15.12
CA GLN A 143 -9.45 -7.57 -16.06
C GLN A 143 -7.99 -7.99 -16.09
N GLU A 144 -7.05 -7.04 -15.95
CA GLU A 144 -5.62 -7.32 -15.92
C GLU A 144 -5.25 -8.04 -14.61
N LEU A 145 -5.88 -7.63 -13.51
CA LEU A 145 -5.72 -8.28 -12.21
C LEU A 145 -6.27 -9.72 -12.23
N GLU A 146 -7.47 -9.92 -12.77
CA GLU A 146 -8.09 -11.24 -12.90
C GLU A 146 -7.23 -12.17 -13.74
N TYR A 147 -6.67 -11.69 -14.86
CA TYR A 147 -5.78 -12.48 -15.70
C TYR A 147 -4.56 -12.99 -14.94
N ILE A 148 -3.94 -12.15 -14.11
CA ILE A 148 -2.78 -12.52 -13.30
C ILE A 148 -3.19 -13.54 -12.23
N MET A 149 -4.28 -13.27 -11.51
CA MET A 149 -4.79 -14.19 -10.48
C MET A 149 -5.22 -15.54 -11.05
N GLN A 150 -5.74 -15.60 -12.28
CA GLN A 150 -6.19 -16.84 -12.94
C GLN A 150 -5.03 -17.65 -13.51
N LYS A 151 -4.02 -17.00 -14.10
CA LYS A 151 -2.79 -17.67 -14.54
C LYS A 151 -2.06 -18.38 -13.41
N GLU A 152 -2.33 -17.96 -12.18
CA GLU A 152 -1.71 -18.47 -10.95
C GLU A 152 -2.48 -19.65 -10.33
N GLN A 153 -3.69 -19.98 -10.82
CA GLN A 153 -4.49 -21.12 -10.33
C GLN A 153 -4.45 -22.37 -11.22
N GLY A 154 -3.79 -22.31 -12.38
CA GLY A 154 -3.67 -23.40 -13.36
C GLY A 154 -2.23 -23.84 -13.54
#